data_AF-A0A7W1R469-F1
#
_entry.id   AF-A0A7W1R469-F1
#
_cell.length_a   1.000
_cell.length_b   1.000
_cell.length_c   1.000
_cell.angle_alpha   90.00
_cell.angle_beta   90.00
_cell.angle_gamma   90.00
#
_symmetry.space_group_name_H-M   'P 1'
#
loop_
_entity.id
_entity.type
_entity.pdbx_description
1 polymer ?
#
loop_
_entity_poly.entity_id
_entity_poly.type
_entity_poly.pdbx_seq_one_letter_code
_entity_poly.pdbx_strand_id
1 'polypeptide(L)' 'PYPGGESWTQAVRRVGRFLGDLPTRWDGQRVLVIGHVATRWAFDHLIDKVPLQDLIDAEFGWREGWEYQLT' A
#
# COMPACT_ATOMS: atom_id res chain seq x y z
N PRO A 1 7.88 14.69 -9.12
CA PRO A 1 7.29 15.25 -7.88
C PRO A 1 7.15 16.77 -7.96
N TYR A 2 6.03 17.32 -7.47
CA TYR A 2 5.88 18.77 -7.32
C TYR A 2 6.90 19.32 -6.32
N PRO A 3 7.31 20.60 -6.42
CA PRO A 3 8.19 21.23 -5.44
C PRO A 3 7.64 21.08 -4.01
N GLY A 4 8.45 20.55 -3.09
CA GLY A 4 8.03 20.26 -1.71
C GLY A 4 7.10 19.06 -1.53
N GLY A 5 6.72 18.37 -2.60
CA GLY A 5 5.83 17.21 -2.57
C GLY A 5 6.56 15.88 -2.38
N GLU A 6 5.80 14.87 -1.94
CA GLU A 6 6.24 13.49 -1.86
C GLU A 6 6.09 12.79 -3.23
N SER A 7 7.08 12.00 -3.64
CA SER A 7 6.97 11.11 -4.80
C SER A 7 6.17 9.84 -4.46
N TRP A 8 5.61 9.16 -5.47
CA TRP A 8 4.92 7.88 -5.27
C TRP A 8 5.80 6.83 -4.58
N THR A 9 7.07 6.73 -4.95
CA THR A 9 8.03 5.83 -4.30
C THR A 9 8.24 6.17 -2.83
N GLN A 10 8.30 7.46 -2.47
CA GLN A 10 8.41 7.89 -1.07
C GLN A 10 7.13 7.56 -0.29
N ALA A 11 5.96 7.85 -0.86
CA ALA A 11 4.67 7.55 -0.24
C ALA A 11 4.48 6.04 0.01
N VAL A 12 4.76 5.21 -1.00
CA VAL A 12 4.72 3.74 -0.88
C VAL A 12 5.68 3.24 0.19
N ARG A 13 6.92 3.74 0.21
CA ARG A 13 7.90 3.37 1.24
C ARG A 13 7.44 3.76 2.64
N ARG A 14 6.82 4.93 2.79
CA ARG A 14 6.28 5.40 4.08
C ARG A 14 5.14 4.51 4.57
N VAL A 15 4.21 4.14 3.68
CA VAL A 15 3.16 3.17 4.01
C VAL A 15 3.75 1.79 4.32
N GLY A 16 4.80 1.36 3.62
CA GLY A 16 5.49 0.09 3.90
C GLY A 16 6.00 -0.03 5.33
N ARG A 17 6.34 1.07 6.01
CA ARG A 17 6.72 1.05 7.43
C ARG A 17 5.57 0.60 8.33
N PHE A 18 4.34 1.02 8.01
CA PHE A 18 3.14 0.59 8.73
C PHE A 18 2.94 -0.94 8.65
N LEU A 19 3.24 -1.57 7.50
CA LEU A 19 3.17 -3.03 7.38
C LEU A 19 4.15 -3.74 8.33
N GLY A 20 5.35 -3.19 8.52
CA GLY A 20 6.34 -3.73 9.46
C GLY A 20 5.91 -3.60 10.93
N ASP A 21 5.11 -2.59 11.25
CA ASP A 21 4.59 -2.37 12.60
C ASP A 21 3.40 -3.28 12.92
N LEU A 22 2.66 -3.77 11.92
CA LEU A 22 1.43 -4.53 12.12
C LEU A 22 1.61 -5.78 13.01
N PRO A 23 2.58 -6.69 12.75
CA PRO A 23 2.79 -7.87 13.58
C PRO A 23 3.18 -7.55 15.03
N THR A 24 3.73 -6.35 15.29
CA THR A 24 4.16 -5.98 16.65
C THR A 24 2.99 -5.75 17.61
N ARG A 25 1.77 -5.55 17.10
CA ARG A 25 0.56 -5.23 17.90
C ARG A 25 -0.66 -6.06 17.53
N TRP A 26 -0.74 -6.56 16.29
CA TRP A 26 -1.93 -7.19 15.73
C TRP A 26 -1.62 -8.49 14.99
N ASP A 27 -0.58 -9.22 15.41
CA ASP A 27 -0.27 -10.54 14.85
C ASP A 27 -1.48 -11.49 14.94
N GLY A 28 -1.74 -12.22 13.85
CA GLY A 28 -2.88 -13.12 13.70
C GLY A 28 -4.27 -12.44 13.64
N GLN A 29 -4.36 -11.10 13.65
CA GLN A 29 -5.64 -10.39 13.61
C GLN A 29 -5.99 -9.87 12.22
N ARG A 30 -7.29 -9.69 11.97
CA ARG A 30 -7.81 -9.00 10.78
C ARG A 30 -7.89 -7.50 11.05
N VAL A 31 -7.12 -6.71 10.31
CA VAL A 31 -7.04 -5.25 10.45
C VAL A 31 -7.71 -4.55 9.26
N LEU A 32 -8.64 -3.63 9.52
CA LEU A 32 -9.20 -2.74 8.50
C LEU A 32 -8.30 -1.51 8.34
N VAL A 33 -7.86 -1.25 7.12
CA VAL A 33 -7.05 -0.07 6.79
C VAL A 33 -7.84 0.83 5.84
N ILE A 34 -8.08 2.08 6.24
CA ILE A 34 -8.71 3.11 5.41
C ILE A 34 -7.64 4.13 5.03
N GLY A 35 -7.44 4.34 3.73
CA GLY A 35 -6.40 5.23 3.21
C GLY A 35 -6.69 5.69 1.79
N HIS A 36 -5.65 6.17 1.10
CA HIS A 36 -5.74 6.66 -0.27
C HIS A 36 -5.02 5.72 -1.24
N VAL A 37 -4.96 6.10 -2.52
CA VAL A 37 -4.34 5.29 -3.59
C VAL A 37 -2.92 4.82 -3.26
N ALA A 38 -2.10 5.66 -2.60
CA ALA A 38 -0.75 5.29 -2.20
C ALA A 38 -0.72 4.14 -1.17
N THR A 39 -1.76 4.02 -0.33
CA THR A 39 -1.90 2.92 0.62
C THR A 39 -2.14 1.61 -0.12
N ARG A 40 -3.11 1.61 -1.04
CA ARG A 40 -3.39 0.44 -1.90
C ARG A 40 -2.16 0.04 -2.71
N TRP A 41 -1.52 0.99 -3.38
CA TRP A 41 -0.32 0.72 -4.17
C TRP A 41 0.83 0.19 -3.34
N ALA A 42 0.98 0.63 -2.09
CA ALA A 42 1.98 0.05 -1.21
C ALA A 42 1.70 -1.42 -0.91
N PHE A 43 0.44 -1.81 -0.76
CA PHE A 43 0.07 -3.21 -0.49
C PHE A 43 0.23 -4.06 -1.74
N ASP A 44 -0.31 -3.62 -2.88
CA ASP A 44 -0.13 -4.28 -4.18
C ASP A 44 1.37 -4.45 -4.51
N HIS A 45 2.19 -3.42 -4.24
CA HIS A 45 3.62 -3.46 -4.54
C HIS A 45 4.43 -4.29 -3.55
N LEU A 46 4.20 -4.14 -2.25
CA LEU A 46 5.06 -4.73 -1.23
C LEU A 46 4.63 -6.14 -0.83
N ILE A 47 3.33 -6.43 -0.88
CA ILE A 47 2.77 -7.75 -0.55
C ILE A 47 2.70 -8.59 -1.83
N ASP A 48 1.95 -8.14 -2.83
CA ASP A 48 1.68 -8.91 -4.05
C ASP A 48 2.78 -8.77 -5.11
N LYS A 49 3.83 -7.98 -4.82
CA LYS A 49 5.02 -7.77 -5.68
C LYS A 49 4.71 -7.19 -7.06
N VAL A 50 3.59 -6.47 -7.21
CA VAL A 50 3.27 -5.77 -8.46
C VAL A 50 4.24 -4.59 -8.64
N PRO A 51 4.93 -4.44 -9.79
CA PRO A 51 5.79 -3.29 -10.03
C PRO A 51 5.05 -1.96 -9.87
N LEU A 52 5.67 -0.98 -9.21
CA LEU A 52 5.01 0.30 -8.96
C LEU A 52 4.68 1.05 -10.26
N GLN A 53 5.48 0.86 -11.32
CA GLN A 53 5.23 1.46 -12.63
C GLN A 53 3.90 0.96 -13.22
N ASP A 54 3.67 -0.35 -13.16
CA ASP A 54 2.43 -0.96 -13.68
C ASP A 54 1.19 -0.44 -12.94
N LEU A 55 1.31 -0.17 -11.64
CA LEU A 55 0.22 0.39 -10.83
C LEU A 55 -0.11 1.84 -11.18
N ILE A 56 0.89 2.61 -11.62
CA ILE A 56 0.73 4.01 -12.05
C ILE A 56 -0.01 4.08 -13.38
N ASP A 57 0.29 3.15 -14.29
CA ASP A 57 -0.28 3.11 -15.63
C ASP A 57 -1.66 2.42 -15.66
N ALA A 58 -2.00 1.64 -14.63
CA ALA A 58 -3.26 0.91 -14.55
C ALA A 58 -4.47 1.81 -14.29
N GLU A 59 -5.59 1.51 -14.95
CA GLU A 59 -6.88 2.09 -14.61
C GLU A 59 -7.34 1.64 -13.21
N PHE A 60 -8.05 2.53 -12.51
CA PHE A 60 -8.59 2.20 -11.20
C PHE A 60 -9.85 1.33 -11.32
N GLY A 61 -9.66 0.02 -11.26
CA GLY A 61 -10.74 -0.97 -11.19
C GLY A 61 -11.44 -0.96 -9.83
N TRP A 62 -12.40 -0.03 -9.66
CA TRP A 62 -13.20 0.10 -8.44
C TRP A 62 -13.82 -1.23 -8.01
N ARG A 63 -13.80 -1.46 -6.70
CA ARG A 63 -14.45 -2.56 -5.99
C ARG A 63 -14.70 -2.14 -4.55
N GLU A 64 -15.51 -2.90 -3.82
CA GLU A 64 -15.89 -2.59 -2.43
C GLU A 64 -14.69 -2.58 -1.46
N GLY A 65 -13.69 -3.43 -1.70
CA GLY A 65 -12.47 -3.50 -0.90
C GLY A 65 -11.40 -4.41 -1.48
N TRP A 66 -10.26 -4.42 -0.81
CA TRP A 66 -9.11 -5.28 -1.11
C TRP A 66 -8.70 -6.04 0.14
N GLU A 67 -8.31 -7.29 -0.02
CA GLU A 67 -7.80 -8.14 1.06
C GLU A 67 -6.34 -8.51 0.76
N TYR A 68 -5.51 -8.47 1.79
CA TYR A 68 -4.08 -8.76 1.70
C TYR A 68 -3.68 -9.68 2.85
N GLN A 69 -2.74 -10.59 2.60
CA GLN A 69 -2.12 -11.42 3.64
C GLN A 69 -0.67 -11.01 3.83
N LEU A 70 -0.33 -10.65 5.07
CA LEU A 70 1.05 -10.39 5.47
C LEU A 70 1.69 -11.72 5.88
N THR A 71 2.73 -12.16 5.17
CA THR A 71 3.51 -13.37 5.46
C THR A 71 4.88 -13.03 6.01
#